data_AF-A0AB39L2P6-F1
#
_entry.id   AF-A0AB39L2P6-F1
#
_cell.length_a   1.000
_cell.length_b   1.000
_cell.length_c   1.000
_cell.angle_alpha   90.00
_cell.angle_beta   90.00
_cell.angle_gamma   90.00
#
_symmetry.space_group_name_H-M   'P 1'
#
loop_
_entity.id
_entity.type
_entity.pdbx_description
1 polymer ?
#
loop_
_entity_poly.entity_id
_entity_poly.type
_entity_poly.pdbx_seq_one_letter_code
_entity_poly.pdbx_strand_id
1 'polypeptide(L)'
;MSSGELGRRPSFHDTRDLTPFRGAQVYAPVRGAGRRIAQRVAGRVRAPRLRAFASKVEKQVHSAVFVHGEPERLVLLARAHPGWSGVCYVMAGMQAYRQHHHAQAAELLARGLAGSSEPAAAAFASQYLGGIRHWIEVSEGVDVEVLFSEEAVALALAHSLREIGRPDEALDVLAPLPPSVPSALAACGIAAALGQPLEIVARTEGLTNATDLAAALLVLRARALRELGRRAEAQAAVREAMRRRRTAFAVKNAAATERALLMLGVGRRGRNGGGASAPSSAFDELRAVTRARRARESEARELWLRDFQQLDRAPGE
;
A
#
# COMPACT_ATOMS: atom_id res chain seq x y z
N MET A 1 2.20 -39.62 -12.74
CA MET A 1 1.84 -38.31 -13.31
C MET A 1 0.90 -37.62 -12.34
N SER A 2 1.39 -36.61 -11.63
CA SER A 2 0.65 -35.91 -10.57
C SER A 2 -0.09 -34.71 -11.17
N SER A 3 -1.42 -34.80 -11.23
CA SER A 3 -2.32 -33.73 -11.66
C SER A 3 -2.52 -32.70 -10.53
N GLY A 4 -1.46 -31.99 -10.14
CA GLY A 4 -1.45 -31.11 -8.96
C GLY A 4 -1.25 -29.61 -9.22
N GLU A 5 -0.97 -29.18 -10.45
CA GLU A 5 -0.61 -27.77 -10.75
C GLU A 5 -1.39 -27.19 -11.94
N LEU A 6 -2.69 -27.49 -12.04
CA LEU A 6 -3.58 -26.72 -12.90
C LEU A 6 -3.91 -25.39 -12.24
N GLY A 7 -3.03 -24.41 -12.47
CA GLY A 7 -3.27 -22.98 -12.49
C GLY A 7 -4.31 -22.45 -11.48
N ARG A 8 -3.84 -22.09 -10.28
CA ARG A 8 -4.53 -21.06 -9.48
C ARG A 8 -4.55 -19.77 -10.30
N ARG A 9 -5.63 -19.57 -11.06
CA ARG A 9 -5.91 -18.28 -11.67
C ARG A 9 -6.23 -17.30 -10.52
N PRO A 10 -5.55 -16.15 -10.42
CA PRO A 10 -5.91 -15.06 -9.52
C PRO A 10 -7.39 -14.75 -9.61
N SER A 11 -7.98 -14.34 -8.48
CA SER A 11 -9.41 -14.03 -8.34
C SER A 11 -9.90 -12.94 -9.31
N PHE A 12 -9.00 -12.13 -9.85
CA PHE A 12 -9.30 -11.19 -10.93
C PHE A 12 -7.99 -10.96 -11.69
N HIS A 13 -7.86 -11.51 -12.89
CA HIS A 13 -6.72 -11.18 -13.75
C HIS A 13 -6.94 -9.80 -14.36
N ASP A 14 -6.12 -8.82 -13.98
CA ASP A 14 -5.92 -7.64 -14.81
C ASP A 14 -4.92 -8.02 -15.92
N THR A 15 -5.37 -8.08 -17.17
CA THR A 15 -4.52 -8.42 -18.32
C THR A 15 -3.65 -7.24 -18.78
N ARG A 16 -3.52 -6.19 -17.96
CA ARG A 16 -2.70 -5.03 -18.25
C ARG A 16 -1.32 -5.28 -17.67
N ASP A 17 -0.30 -5.27 -18.52
CA ASP A 17 1.10 -5.49 -18.13
C ASP A 17 1.61 -4.50 -17.08
N LEU A 18 0.97 -3.33 -16.94
CA LEU A 18 1.24 -2.33 -15.91
C LEU A 18 -0.04 -1.53 -15.65
N THR A 19 -0.40 -1.31 -14.39
CA THR A 19 -1.49 -0.38 -14.04
C THR A 19 -1.06 1.02 -14.53
N PRO A 20 -1.75 1.68 -15.48
CA PRO A 20 -1.31 3.00 -15.93
C PRO A 20 -1.49 4.01 -14.78
N PHE A 21 -0.37 4.42 -14.18
CA PHE A 21 -0.33 5.45 -13.14
C PHE A 21 -0.63 6.81 -13.77
N ARG A 22 -1.71 7.45 -13.33
CA ARG A 22 -2.14 8.75 -13.89
C ARG A 22 -1.71 9.94 -13.05
N GLY A 23 -1.32 9.72 -11.79
CA GLY A 23 -0.82 10.78 -10.91
C GLY A 23 -0.24 10.25 -9.60
N ALA A 24 0.70 11.02 -9.04
CA ALA A 24 1.22 10.82 -7.68
C ALA A 24 1.04 12.12 -6.90
N GLN A 25 0.57 12.02 -5.66
CA GLN A 25 0.50 13.13 -4.71
C GLN A 25 1.54 12.90 -3.62
N VAL A 26 2.51 13.81 -3.55
CA VAL A 26 3.54 13.80 -2.49
C VAL A 26 3.27 14.95 -1.54
N TYR A 27 2.99 14.63 -0.28
CA TYR A 27 2.78 15.58 0.80
C TYR A 27 3.89 15.49 1.85
N ALA A 28 4.13 16.58 2.56
CA ALA A 28 5.03 16.55 3.70
C ALA A 28 4.39 15.68 4.82
N PRO A 29 5.16 14.86 5.56
CA PRO A 29 4.65 13.95 6.59
C PRO A 29 4.18 14.68 7.88
N VAL A 30 3.73 15.93 7.78
CA VAL A 30 3.14 16.68 8.90
C VAL A 30 1.69 16.22 9.05
N ARG A 31 1.49 15.22 9.91
CA ARG A 31 0.17 14.66 10.26
C ARG A 31 -0.70 15.74 10.91
N GLY A 32 -1.65 16.31 10.15
CA GLY A 32 -2.65 17.20 10.74
C GLY A 32 -3.64 17.83 9.75
N ALA A 33 -3.13 18.38 8.63
CA ALA A 33 -3.95 19.19 7.71
C ALA A 33 -3.88 18.77 6.23
N GLY A 34 -2.70 18.42 5.70
CA GLY A 34 -2.55 18.08 4.27
C GLY A 34 -3.30 16.82 3.84
N ARG A 35 -3.32 15.79 4.70
CA ARG A 35 -4.04 14.52 4.47
C ARG A 35 -5.54 14.74 4.23
N ARG A 36 -6.14 15.77 4.85
CA ARG A 36 -7.59 16.06 4.75
C ARG A 36 -8.02 16.69 3.43
N ILE A 37 -7.10 17.28 2.68
CA ILE A 37 -7.40 17.90 1.39
C ILE A 37 -7.31 16.84 0.28
N ALA A 38 -6.35 15.91 0.35
CA ALA A 38 -6.32 14.73 -0.51
C ALA A 38 -7.53 13.80 -0.27
N GLN A 39 -8.00 13.70 0.98
CA GLN A 39 -9.19 12.94 1.41
C GLN A 39 -10.49 13.31 0.68
N ARG A 40 -10.62 14.51 0.09
CA ARG A 40 -11.85 14.94 -0.62
C ARG A 40 -11.91 14.56 -2.10
N VAL A 41 -10.82 14.04 -2.68
CA VAL A 41 -10.73 13.80 -4.14
C VAL A 41 -10.98 12.34 -4.53
N ALA A 42 -11.29 11.46 -3.56
CA ALA A 42 -11.92 10.18 -3.85
C ALA A 42 -13.39 10.41 -4.26
N GLY A 43 -13.59 11.02 -5.43
CA GLY A 43 -14.90 11.26 -6.01
C GLY A 43 -15.70 9.96 -6.02
N ARG A 44 -16.97 10.04 -5.62
CA ARG A 44 -17.91 8.93 -5.79
C ARG A 44 -17.83 8.48 -7.24
N VAL A 45 -17.33 7.27 -7.48
CA VAL A 45 -17.33 6.69 -8.82
C VAL A 45 -18.79 6.57 -9.22
N ARG A 46 -19.19 7.30 -10.26
CA ARG A 46 -20.55 7.18 -10.80
C ARG A 46 -20.75 5.71 -11.17
N ALA A 47 -21.73 5.06 -10.55
CA ALA A 47 -22.01 3.66 -10.77
C ALA A 47 -22.16 3.40 -12.29
N PRO A 48 -21.34 2.51 -12.88
CA PRO A 48 -21.50 2.17 -14.29
C PRO A 48 -22.86 1.51 -14.48
N ARG A 49 -23.49 1.73 -15.64
CA ARG A 49 -24.78 1.08 -15.94
C ARG A 49 -24.57 -0.42 -16.01
N LEU A 50 -25.36 -1.16 -15.24
CA LEU A 50 -25.37 -2.61 -15.31
C LEU A 50 -25.90 -3.06 -16.67
N ARG A 51 -25.31 -4.12 -17.23
CA ARG A 51 -25.78 -4.71 -18.50
C ARG A 51 -27.21 -5.23 -18.39
N ALA A 52 -27.91 -5.22 -19.52
CA ALA A 52 -29.23 -5.85 -19.62
C ALA A 52 -29.12 -7.34 -19.27
N PHE A 53 -30.14 -7.86 -18.57
CA PHE A 53 -30.23 -9.28 -18.16
C PHE A 53 -29.09 -9.81 -17.26
N ALA A 54 -28.41 -8.92 -16.51
CA ALA A 54 -27.47 -9.35 -15.47
C ALA A 54 -28.10 -10.33 -14.46
N SER A 55 -27.29 -11.29 -13.99
CA SER A 55 -27.73 -12.31 -13.02
C SER A 55 -28.12 -11.66 -11.68
N LYS A 56 -28.86 -12.41 -10.84
CA LYS A 56 -29.26 -11.92 -9.50
C LYS A 56 -28.02 -11.58 -8.65
N VAL A 57 -27.01 -12.45 -8.67
CA VAL A 57 -25.75 -12.26 -7.92
C VAL A 57 -24.99 -11.05 -8.45
N GLU A 58 -24.88 -10.89 -9.77
CA GLU A 58 -24.21 -9.74 -10.38
C GLU A 58 -24.88 -8.41 -9.99
N LYS A 59 -26.22 -8.36 -9.96
CA LYS A 59 -27.00 -7.20 -9.50
C LYS A 59 -26.71 -6.88 -8.03
N GLN A 60 -26.68 -7.89 -7.17
CA GLN A 60 -26.40 -7.74 -5.74
C GLN A 60 -24.97 -7.23 -5.50
N VAL A 61 -23.98 -7.81 -6.16
CA VAL A 61 -22.57 -7.40 -6.05
C VAL A 61 -22.38 -5.99 -6.61
N HIS A 62 -22.97 -5.66 -7.77
CA HIS A 62 -22.92 -4.31 -8.33
C HIS A 62 -23.48 -3.27 -7.38
N SER A 63 -24.67 -3.53 -6.82
CA SER A 63 -25.29 -2.66 -5.81
C SER A 63 -24.40 -2.53 -4.56
N ALA A 64 -23.84 -3.63 -4.06
CA ALA A 64 -22.94 -3.62 -2.91
C ALA A 64 -21.59 -2.94 -3.17
N VAL A 65 -21.12 -2.87 -4.41
CA VAL A 65 -19.87 -2.17 -4.74
C VAL A 65 -20.09 -0.67 -4.95
N PHE A 66 -21.11 -0.30 -5.71
CA PHE A 66 -21.27 1.07 -6.22
C PHE A 66 -22.33 1.90 -5.49
N VAL A 67 -23.28 1.26 -4.79
CA VAL A 67 -24.38 1.95 -4.10
C VAL A 67 -24.16 1.92 -2.59
N HIS A 68 -23.87 0.74 -2.04
CA HIS A 68 -23.75 0.53 -0.60
C HIS A 68 -22.27 0.45 -0.19
N GLY A 69 -21.74 1.50 0.44
CA GLY A 69 -20.32 1.53 0.84
C GLY A 69 -19.95 0.70 2.07
N GLU A 70 -20.70 -0.37 2.35
CA GLU A 70 -20.58 -1.20 3.56
C GLU A 70 -19.86 -2.53 3.24
N PRO A 71 -18.67 -2.80 3.81
CA PRO A 71 -17.91 -4.00 3.50
C PRO A 71 -18.63 -5.29 3.96
N GLU A 72 -19.46 -5.23 5.00
CA GLU A 72 -20.19 -6.38 5.56
C GLU A 72 -21.14 -7.01 4.54
N ARG A 73 -21.80 -6.20 3.71
CA ARG A 73 -22.70 -6.69 2.65
C ARG A 73 -21.95 -7.55 1.63
N LEU A 74 -20.74 -7.14 1.27
CA LEU A 74 -19.89 -7.90 0.35
C LEU A 74 -19.38 -9.19 1.00
N VAL A 75 -19.06 -9.18 2.29
CA VAL A 75 -18.69 -10.39 3.05
C VAL A 75 -19.83 -11.42 3.05
N LEU A 76 -21.07 -10.97 3.30
CA LEU A 76 -22.24 -11.86 3.26
C LEU A 76 -22.46 -12.45 1.86
N LEU A 77 -22.29 -11.65 0.79
CA LEU A 77 -22.37 -12.13 -0.59
C LEU A 77 -21.24 -13.12 -0.93
N ALA A 78 -20.03 -12.88 -0.45
CA ALA A 78 -18.89 -13.78 -0.64
C ALA A 78 -19.18 -15.19 -0.08
N ARG A 79 -19.88 -15.25 1.06
CA ARG A 79 -20.27 -16.50 1.70
C ARG A 79 -21.45 -17.17 1.01
N ALA A 80 -22.47 -16.41 0.63
CA ALA A 80 -23.64 -16.93 -0.08
C ALA A 80 -23.28 -17.46 -1.48
N HIS A 81 -22.24 -16.91 -2.10
CA HIS A 81 -21.81 -17.23 -3.46
C HIS A 81 -20.29 -17.47 -3.51
N PRO A 82 -19.80 -18.69 -3.19
CA PRO A 82 -18.37 -18.99 -3.14
C PRO A 82 -17.62 -18.67 -4.44
N GLY A 83 -18.26 -18.83 -5.61
CA GLY A 83 -17.69 -18.45 -6.92
C GLY A 83 -17.44 -16.95 -7.11
N TRP A 84 -18.01 -16.10 -6.26
CA TRP A 84 -17.83 -14.64 -6.25
C TRP A 84 -16.98 -14.16 -5.07
N SER A 85 -16.51 -15.08 -4.23
CA SER A 85 -15.86 -14.76 -2.96
C SER A 85 -14.61 -13.90 -3.12
N GLY A 86 -13.74 -14.21 -4.10
CA GLY A 86 -12.53 -13.43 -4.38
C GLY A 86 -12.83 -11.96 -4.64
N VAL A 87 -13.69 -11.66 -5.63
CA VAL A 87 -14.07 -10.27 -5.96
C VAL A 87 -14.78 -9.58 -4.80
N CYS A 88 -15.67 -10.28 -4.09
CA CYS A 88 -16.40 -9.68 -2.97
C CYS A 88 -15.47 -9.31 -1.81
N TYR A 89 -14.54 -10.20 -1.41
CA TYR A 89 -13.58 -9.93 -0.35
C TYR A 89 -12.59 -8.82 -0.73
N VAL A 90 -12.10 -8.81 -1.97
CA VAL A 90 -11.25 -7.71 -2.47
C VAL A 90 -11.98 -6.37 -2.35
N MET A 91 -13.22 -6.29 -2.85
CA MET A 91 -13.96 -5.02 -2.82
C MET A 91 -14.33 -4.61 -1.40
N ALA A 92 -14.67 -5.55 -0.52
CA ALA A 92 -14.89 -5.29 0.90
C ALA A 92 -13.62 -4.74 1.56
N GLY A 93 -12.47 -5.35 1.28
CA GLY A 93 -11.16 -4.90 1.75
C GLY A 93 -10.79 -3.50 1.25
N MET A 94 -11.06 -3.19 -0.02
CA MET A 94 -10.83 -1.85 -0.60
C MET A 94 -11.79 -0.81 -0.01
N GLN A 95 -13.02 -1.18 0.35
CA GLN A 95 -13.94 -0.30 1.07
C GLN A 95 -13.44 -0.01 2.50
N ALA A 96 -13.05 -1.05 3.25
CA ALA A 96 -12.47 -0.92 4.59
C ALA A 96 -11.17 -0.11 4.59
N TYR A 97 -10.32 -0.29 3.57
CA TYR A 97 -9.09 0.46 3.38
C TYR A 97 -9.35 1.97 3.25
N ARG A 98 -10.34 2.37 2.44
CA ARG A 98 -10.74 3.78 2.29
C ARG A 98 -11.30 4.38 3.58
N GLN A 99 -11.86 3.54 4.45
CA GLN A 99 -12.34 3.93 5.78
C GLN A 99 -11.22 3.91 6.83
N HIS A 100 -9.98 3.61 6.44
CA HIS A 100 -8.81 3.48 7.32
C HIS A 100 -8.92 2.35 8.36
N HIS A 101 -9.78 1.35 8.12
CA HIS A 101 -9.88 0.15 8.94
C HIS A 101 -8.81 -0.87 8.51
N HIS A 102 -7.53 -0.55 8.76
CA HIS A 102 -6.39 -1.28 8.21
C HIS A 102 -6.35 -2.76 8.63
N ALA A 103 -6.79 -3.10 9.85
CA ALA A 103 -6.88 -4.49 10.30
C ALA A 103 -7.90 -5.31 9.48
N GLN A 104 -9.11 -4.78 9.31
CA GLN A 104 -10.16 -5.40 8.50
C GLN A 104 -9.75 -5.45 7.02
N ALA A 105 -9.16 -4.38 6.49
CA ALA A 105 -8.67 -4.31 5.12
C ALA A 105 -7.61 -5.38 4.85
N ALA A 106 -6.62 -5.54 5.73
CA ALA A 106 -5.55 -6.52 5.55
C ALA A 106 -6.11 -7.95 5.45
N GLU A 107 -7.03 -8.33 6.33
CA GLU A 107 -7.63 -9.66 6.29
C GLU A 107 -8.44 -9.88 5.01
N LEU A 108 -9.35 -8.95 4.68
CA LEU A 108 -10.25 -9.09 3.54
C LEU A 108 -9.50 -9.10 2.20
N LEU A 109 -8.48 -8.24 2.05
CA LEU A 109 -7.64 -8.20 0.85
C LEU A 109 -6.82 -9.49 0.72
N ALA A 110 -6.23 -9.99 1.81
CA ALA A 110 -5.48 -11.25 1.79
C ALA A 110 -6.36 -12.45 1.41
N ARG A 111 -7.57 -12.54 1.97
CA ARG A 111 -8.56 -13.57 1.61
C ARG A 111 -9.04 -13.44 0.17
N GLY A 112 -9.24 -12.21 -0.29
CA GLY A 112 -9.67 -11.93 -1.65
C GLY A 112 -8.61 -12.33 -2.70
N LEU A 113 -7.33 -12.09 -2.42
CA LEU A 113 -6.22 -12.54 -3.26
C LEU A 113 -6.03 -14.07 -3.24
N ALA A 114 -6.25 -14.71 -2.09
CA ALA A 114 -6.16 -16.17 -1.97
C ALA A 114 -7.40 -16.91 -2.51
N GLY A 115 -8.54 -16.23 -2.63
CA GLY A 115 -9.81 -16.79 -3.08
C GLY A 115 -9.82 -17.12 -4.57
N SER A 116 -10.73 -18.00 -4.98
CA SER A 116 -11.02 -18.24 -6.40
C SER A 116 -12.21 -17.40 -6.86
N SER A 117 -12.24 -17.10 -8.16
CA SER A 117 -13.38 -16.47 -8.81
C SER A 117 -13.80 -17.30 -10.01
N GLU A 118 -15.09 -17.51 -10.15
CA GLU A 118 -15.65 -18.13 -11.34
C GLU A 118 -15.56 -17.18 -12.55
N PRO A 119 -15.68 -17.69 -13.79
CA PRO A 119 -15.55 -16.86 -14.99
C PRO A 119 -16.53 -15.67 -15.03
N ALA A 120 -17.74 -15.82 -14.46
CA ALA A 120 -18.71 -14.74 -14.40
C ALA A 120 -18.27 -13.58 -13.46
N ALA A 121 -17.66 -13.91 -12.32
CA ALA A 121 -17.11 -12.91 -11.39
C ALA A 121 -15.88 -12.21 -12.00
N ALA A 122 -15.03 -12.95 -12.71
CA ALA A 122 -13.90 -12.36 -13.43
C ALA A 122 -14.35 -11.40 -14.55
N ALA A 123 -15.39 -11.79 -15.32
CA ALA A 123 -15.99 -10.94 -16.34
C ALA A 123 -16.63 -9.67 -15.75
N PHE A 124 -17.27 -9.78 -14.58
CA PHE A 124 -17.76 -8.63 -13.83
C PHE A 124 -16.61 -7.69 -13.43
N ALA A 125 -15.52 -8.23 -12.88
CA ALA A 125 -14.37 -7.43 -12.46
C ALA A 125 -13.76 -6.66 -13.63
N SER A 126 -13.51 -7.32 -14.77
CA SER A 126 -12.95 -6.67 -15.96
C SER A 126 -13.86 -5.60 -16.54
N GLN A 127 -15.18 -5.85 -16.56
CA GLN A 127 -16.16 -4.94 -17.14
C GLN A 127 -16.40 -3.68 -16.29
N TYR A 128 -16.52 -3.83 -14.97
CA TYR A 128 -17.01 -2.75 -14.11
C TYR A 128 -15.94 -2.16 -13.18
N LEU A 129 -14.95 -2.95 -12.76
CA LEU A 129 -13.98 -2.51 -11.75
C LEU A 129 -12.75 -1.86 -12.37
N GLY A 130 -12.34 -2.27 -13.58
CA GLY A 130 -11.09 -1.81 -14.19
C GLY A 130 -10.97 -0.29 -14.48
N GLY A 131 -12.06 0.47 -14.35
CA GLY A 131 -12.07 1.93 -14.43
C GLY A 131 -12.11 2.64 -13.07
N ILE A 132 -12.28 1.89 -11.98
CA ILE A 132 -12.27 2.42 -10.61
C ILE A 132 -10.85 2.86 -10.28
N ARG A 133 -10.75 4.00 -9.59
CA ARG A 133 -9.49 4.58 -9.16
C ARG A 133 -9.38 4.54 -7.64
N HIS A 134 -8.18 4.28 -7.17
CA HIS A 134 -7.85 4.23 -5.76
C HIS A 134 -6.62 5.09 -5.49
N TRP A 135 -6.69 5.83 -4.38
CA TRP A 135 -5.52 6.49 -3.81
C TRP A 135 -4.91 5.54 -2.78
N ILE A 136 -3.66 5.16 -3.00
CA ILE A 136 -2.96 4.22 -2.12
C ILE A 136 -1.67 4.86 -1.63
N GLU A 137 -1.49 4.87 -0.31
CA GLU A 137 -0.27 5.37 0.31
C GLU A 137 0.81 4.30 0.15
N VAL A 138 1.83 4.57 -0.67
CA VAL A 138 2.92 3.63 -0.94
C VAL A 138 4.05 3.81 0.06
N SER A 139 4.35 5.05 0.43
CA SER A 139 5.32 5.40 1.47
C SER A 139 4.75 6.52 2.31
N GLU A 140 5.29 6.74 3.51
CA GLU A 140 4.83 7.79 4.39
C GLU A 140 4.83 9.15 3.66
N GLY A 141 3.66 9.76 3.51
CA GLY A 141 3.53 11.04 2.80
C GLY A 141 3.38 10.94 1.28
N VAL A 142 3.27 9.74 0.71
CA VAL A 142 3.22 9.54 -0.74
C VAL A 142 2.03 8.65 -1.13
N ASP A 143 1.04 9.27 -1.75
CA ASP A 143 -0.12 8.57 -2.31
C ASP A 143 0.00 8.49 -3.83
N VAL A 144 -0.38 7.36 -4.40
CA VAL A 144 -0.47 7.15 -5.85
C VAL A 144 -1.91 6.86 -6.26
N GLU A 145 -2.33 7.45 -7.38
CA GLU A 145 -3.61 7.11 -8.01
C GLU A 145 -3.38 5.92 -8.93
N VAL A 146 -3.99 4.79 -8.58
CA VAL A 146 -3.94 3.54 -9.34
C VAL A 146 -5.33 3.14 -9.80
N LEU A 147 -5.42 2.52 -10.98
CA LEU A 147 -6.63 1.82 -11.37
C LEU A 147 -6.76 0.53 -10.56
N PHE A 148 -7.98 0.04 -10.42
CA PHE A 148 -8.22 -1.28 -9.86
C PHE A 148 -7.46 -2.34 -10.67
N SER A 149 -6.51 -2.99 -10.02
CA SER A 149 -5.62 -4.01 -10.55
C SER A 149 -5.08 -4.86 -9.40
N GLU A 150 -4.44 -5.99 -9.71
CA GLU A 150 -3.83 -6.85 -8.69
C GLU A 150 -2.73 -6.10 -7.91
N GLU A 151 -1.92 -5.31 -8.63
CA GLU A 151 -0.93 -4.42 -8.04
C GLU A 151 -1.58 -3.42 -7.06
N ALA A 152 -2.70 -2.80 -7.43
CA ALA A 152 -3.40 -1.89 -6.53
C ALA A 152 -3.86 -2.59 -5.24
N VAL A 153 -4.39 -3.80 -5.35
CA VAL A 153 -4.84 -4.60 -4.20
C VAL A 153 -3.65 -4.99 -3.31
N ALA A 154 -2.54 -5.41 -3.91
CA ALA A 154 -1.31 -5.75 -3.19
C ALA A 154 -0.67 -4.52 -2.51
N LEU A 155 -0.67 -3.34 -3.15
CA LEU A 155 -0.20 -2.09 -2.55
C LEU A 155 -1.09 -1.68 -1.36
N ALA A 156 -2.42 -1.79 -1.48
CA ALA A 156 -3.34 -1.51 -0.39
C ALA A 156 -3.17 -2.49 0.79
N LEU A 157 -2.94 -3.76 0.49
CA LEU A 157 -2.66 -4.79 1.49
C LEU A 157 -1.33 -4.53 2.20
N ALA A 158 -0.26 -4.27 1.45
CA ALA A 158 1.06 -3.96 2.01
C ALA A 158 1.02 -2.70 2.89
N HIS A 159 0.30 -1.65 2.46
CA HIS A 159 0.08 -0.48 3.31
C HIS A 159 -0.67 -0.84 4.59
N SER A 160 -1.77 -1.59 4.48
CA SER A 160 -2.56 -2.00 5.66
C SER A 160 -1.73 -2.83 6.64
N LEU A 161 -0.93 -3.77 6.14
CA LEU A 161 0.01 -4.59 6.92
C LEU A 161 1.07 -3.72 7.62
N ARG A 162 1.62 -2.71 6.93
CA ARG A 162 2.56 -1.75 7.52
C ARG A 162 1.93 -0.98 8.69
N GLU A 163 0.71 -0.47 8.52
CA GLU A 163 0.04 0.31 9.57
C GLU A 163 -0.22 -0.53 10.82
N ILE A 164 -0.70 -1.77 10.64
CA ILE A 164 -0.95 -2.70 11.76
C ILE A 164 0.32 -3.36 12.33
N GLY A 165 1.50 -2.92 11.90
CA GLY A 165 2.78 -3.35 12.47
C GLY A 165 3.30 -4.70 11.99
N ARG A 166 2.92 -5.15 10.78
CA ARG A 166 3.39 -6.39 10.14
C ARG A 166 4.21 -6.08 8.86
N PRO A 167 5.35 -5.37 8.97
CA PRO A 167 6.13 -4.93 7.81
C PRO A 167 6.78 -6.07 7.01
N ASP A 168 7.16 -7.18 7.64
CA ASP A 168 7.78 -8.32 6.94
C ASP A 168 6.78 -8.94 5.95
N GLU A 169 5.55 -9.20 6.41
CA GLU A 169 4.47 -9.70 5.55
C GLU A 169 4.09 -8.71 4.45
N ALA A 170 4.24 -7.41 4.71
CA ALA A 170 4.02 -6.39 3.69
C ALA A 170 5.05 -6.51 2.54
N LEU A 171 6.30 -6.90 2.82
CA LEU A 171 7.28 -7.17 1.77
C LEU A 171 6.94 -8.45 0.99
N ASP A 172 6.50 -9.51 1.68
CA ASP A 172 6.11 -10.77 1.04
C ASP A 172 4.97 -10.57 0.03
N VAL A 173 3.99 -9.72 0.37
CA VAL A 173 2.89 -9.35 -0.54
C VAL A 173 3.36 -8.61 -1.78
N LEU A 174 4.42 -7.80 -1.68
CA LEU A 174 4.96 -7.03 -2.80
C LEU A 174 5.95 -7.83 -3.66
N ALA A 175 6.58 -8.86 -3.11
CA ALA A 175 7.59 -9.67 -3.78
C ALA A 175 7.16 -10.29 -5.13
N PRO A 176 5.92 -10.82 -5.30
CA PRO A 176 5.51 -11.41 -6.57
C PRO A 176 5.09 -10.38 -7.63
N LEU A 177 4.97 -9.09 -7.28
CA LEU A 177 4.53 -8.07 -8.22
C LEU A 177 5.58 -7.80 -9.31
N PRO A 178 5.15 -7.46 -10.53
CA PRO A 178 6.08 -6.95 -11.54
C PRO A 178 6.76 -5.67 -11.03
N PRO A 179 8.02 -5.42 -11.45
CA PRO A 179 8.76 -4.25 -10.99
C PRO A 179 8.08 -2.97 -11.50
N SER A 180 7.67 -2.12 -10.56
CA SER A 180 7.09 -0.81 -10.84
C SER A 180 7.66 0.22 -9.86
N VAL A 181 7.60 1.51 -10.23
CA VAL A 181 8.11 2.58 -9.34
C VAL A 181 7.29 2.66 -8.04
N PRO A 182 5.95 2.54 -8.04
CA PRO A 182 5.16 2.48 -6.81
C PRO A 182 5.46 1.26 -5.93
N SER A 183 5.59 0.05 -6.50
CA SER A 183 5.93 -1.15 -5.72
C SER A 183 7.34 -1.05 -5.13
N ALA A 184 8.31 -0.53 -5.89
CA ALA A 184 9.65 -0.25 -5.40
C ALA A 184 9.65 0.79 -4.27
N LEU A 185 8.88 1.87 -4.39
CA LEU A 185 8.77 2.89 -3.35
C LEU A 185 8.12 2.35 -2.07
N ALA A 186 7.08 1.53 -2.21
CA ALA A 186 6.45 0.85 -1.08
C ALA A 186 7.43 -0.08 -0.38
N ALA A 187 8.11 -0.95 -1.13
CA ALA A 187 9.09 -1.88 -0.59
C ALA A 187 10.28 -1.16 0.08
N CYS A 188 10.82 -0.10 -0.52
CA CYS A 188 11.90 0.69 0.08
C CYS A 188 11.45 1.42 1.35
N GLY A 189 10.20 1.92 1.39
CA GLY A 189 9.62 2.52 2.59
C GLY A 189 9.49 1.51 3.73
N ILE A 190 9.06 0.28 3.43
CA ILE A 190 8.97 -0.82 4.40
C ILE A 190 10.37 -1.26 4.86
N ALA A 191 11.31 -1.45 3.95
CA ALA A 191 12.70 -1.79 4.26
C ALA A 191 13.38 -0.71 5.14
N ALA A 192 13.05 0.57 4.94
CA ALA A 192 13.51 1.65 5.81
C ALA A 192 12.95 1.51 7.23
N ALA A 193 11.67 1.15 7.38
CA ALA A 193 11.05 0.90 8.68
C ALA A 193 11.66 -0.33 9.40
N LEU A 194 12.13 -1.32 8.64
CA LEU A 194 12.84 -2.50 9.12
C LEU A 194 14.34 -2.26 9.39
N GLY A 195 14.87 -1.08 9.04
CA GLY A 195 16.29 -0.79 9.21
C GLY A 195 17.21 -1.60 8.29
N GLN A 196 16.76 -1.85 7.04
CA GLN A 196 17.48 -2.61 6.01
C GLN A 196 18.05 -1.68 4.91
N PRO A 197 19.06 -0.83 5.21
CA PRO A 197 19.55 0.17 4.26
C PRO A 197 20.25 -0.44 3.03
N LEU A 198 20.86 -1.62 3.16
CA LEU A 198 21.51 -2.30 2.03
C LEU A 198 20.51 -2.69 0.94
N GLU A 199 19.34 -3.18 1.34
CA GLU A 199 18.27 -3.57 0.42
C GLU A 199 17.75 -2.36 -0.37
N ILE A 200 17.58 -1.21 0.29
CA ILE A 200 17.17 0.04 -0.35
C ILE A 200 18.20 0.45 -1.41
N VAL A 201 19.49 0.37 -1.10
CA VAL A 201 20.55 0.71 -2.06
C VAL A 201 20.52 -0.24 -3.26
N ALA A 202 20.42 -1.54 -3.03
CA ALA A 202 20.37 -2.54 -4.10
C ALA A 202 19.18 -2.32 -5.04
N ARG A 203 17.97 -2.10 -4.50
CA ARG A 203 16.75 -1.88 -5.29
C ARG A 203 16.71 -0.56 -6.05
N THR A 204 17.51 0.42 -5.65
CA THR A 204 17.53 1.78 -6.24
C THR A 204 18.76 2.03 -7.10
N GLU A 205 19.54 1.00 -7.40
CA GLU A 205 20.73 1.12 -8.24
C GLU A 205 20.37 1.57 -9.65
N GLY A 206 21.15 2.50 -10.21
CA GLY A 206 20.90 3.06 -11.55
C GLY A 206 19.65 3.92 -11.69
N LEU A 207 18.92 4.22 -10.61
CA LEU A 207 17.72 5.04 -10.67
C LEU A 207 18.04 6.48 -11.09
N THR A 208 17.22 7.05 -11.99
CA THR A 208 17.34 8.45 -12.45
C THR A 208 16.09 9.25 -12.10
N ASN A 209 16.23 10.58 -11.99
CA ASN A 209 15.13 11.48 -11.66
C ASN A 209 14.19 11.73 -12.85
N ALA A 210 13.41 10.70 -13.20
CA ALA A 210 12.42 10.76 -14.28
C ALA A 210 11.06 11.29 -13.78
N THR A 211 10.65 10.92 -12.55
CA THR A 211 9.34 11.22 -11.95
C THR A 211 9.47 11.63 -10.49
N ASP A 212 8.41 12.17 -9.89
CA ASP A 212 8.42 12.52 -8.45
C ASP A 212 8.57 11.29 -7.55
N LEU A 213 8.04 10.14 -7.95
CA LEU A 213 8.24 8.88 -7.23
C LEU A 213 9.69 8.40 -7.32
N ALA A 214 10.32 8.53 -8.49
CA ALA A 214 11.74 8.22 -8.65
C ALA A 214 12.62 9.18 -7.83
N ALA A 215 12.27 10.46 -7.77
CA ALA A 215 12.94 11.42 -6.91
C ALA A 215 12.77 11.08 -5.42
N ALA A 216 11.58 10.62 -4.99
CA ALA A 216 11.35 10.16 -3.63
C ALA A 216 12.19 8.91 -3.28
N LEU A 217 12.30 7.95 -4.20
CA LEU A 217 13.19 6.79 -4.07
C LEU A 217 14.67 7.21 -3.97
N LEU A 218 15.12 8.20 -4.74
CA LEU A 218 16.49 8.75 -4.63
C LEU A 218 16.76 9.39 -3.27
N VAL A 219 15.75 10.02 -2.65
CA VAL A 219 15.86 10.53 -1.27
C VAL A 219 15.99 9.38 -0.27
N LEU A 220 15.22 8.30 -0.42
CA LEU A 220 15.37 7.10 0.41
C LEU A 220 16.76 6.44 0.24
N ARG A 221 17.25 6.35 -1.00
CA ARG A 221 18.62 5.88 -1.31
C ARG A 221 19.67 6.74 -0.62
N ALA A 222 19.54 8.07 -0.70
CA ALA A 222 20.47 9.00 -0.03
C ALA A 222 20.49 8.79 1.49
N ARG A 223 19.32 8.61 2.12
CA ARG A 223 19.20 8.30 3.55
C ARG A 223 19.90 6.97 3.89
N ALA A 224 19.62 5.91 3.14
CA ALA A 224 20.24 4.60 3.34
C ALA A 224 21.76 4.64 3.19
N LEU A 225 22.27 5.32 2.15
CA LEU A 225 23.71 5.51 1.94
C LEU A 225 24.35 6.33 3.07
N ARG A 226 23.64 7.33 3.61
CA ARG A 226 24.09 8.12 4.77
C ARG A 226 24.19 7.25 6.03
N GLU A 227 23.21 6.39 6.29
CA GLU A 227 23.22 5.44 7.41
C GLU A 227 24.36 4.41 7.31
N LEU A 228 24.73 4.04 6.08
CA LEU A 228 25.89 3.17 5.79
C LEU A 228 27.23 3.91 5.79
N GLY A 229 27.24 5.24 5.98
CA GLY A 229 28.47 6.06 5.93
C GLY A 229 29.03 6.30 4.51
N ARG A 230 28.33 5.89 3.45
CA ARG A 230 28.71 6.08 2.03
C ARG A 230 28.39 7.50 1.56
N ARG A 231 29.08 8.47 2.14
CA ARG A 231 28.77 9.91 2.02
C ARG A 231 28.82 10.45 0.58
N ALA A 232 29.85 10.12 -0.19
CA ALA A 232 30.01 10.62 -1.55
C ALA A 232 28.84 10.20 -2.45
N GLU A 233 28.40 8.96 -2.27
CA GLU A 233 27.27 8.39 -3.00
C GLU A 233 25.94 8.96 -2.53
N ALA A 234 25.77 9.17 -1.21
CA ALA A 234 24.60 9.85 -0.67
C ALA A 234 24.46 11.27 -1.25
N GLN A 235 25.56 12.02 -1.35
CA GLN A 235 25.57 13.33 -2.00
C GLN A 235 25.21 13.25 -3.49
N ALA A 236 25.69 12.23 -4.21
CA ALA A 236 25.33 12.02 -5.60
C ALA A 236 23.83 11.74 -5.76
N ALA A 237 23.25 10.89 -4.90
CA ALA A 237 21.81 10.60 -4.90
C ALA A 237 20.95 11.85 -4.60
N VAL A 238 21.35 12.69 -3.63
CA VAL A 238 20.67 13.97 -3.36
C VAL A 238 20.76 14.92 -4.55
N ARG A 239 21.93 15.04 -5.19
CA ARG A 239 22.10 15.88 -6.39
C ARG A 239 21.18 15.41 -7.51
N GLU A 240 21.09 14.10 -7.76
CA GLU A 240 20.19 13.56 -8.77
C GLU A 240 18.73 13.82 -8.41
N ALA A 241 18.31 13.61 -7.15
CA ALA A 241 16.94 13.91 -6.69
C ALA A 241 16.53 15.38 -6.90
N MET A 242 17.48 16.31 -6.81
CA MET A 242 17.27 17.75 -7.01
C MET A 242 17.48 18.22 -8.46
N ARG A 243 17.96 17.36 -9.37
CA ARG A 243 18.30 17.73 -10.75
C ARG A 243 17.12 18.32 -11.53
N ARG A 244 15.93 17.75 -11.36
CA ARG A 244 14.72 18.14 -12.11
C ARG A 244 14.05 19.37 -11.50
N ARG A 245 13.91 20.44 -12.29
CA ARG A 245 13.32 21.72 -11.84
C ARG A 245 11.87 21.59 -11.37
N ARG A 246 11.08 20.69 -11.95
CA ARG A 246 9.64 20.50 -11.66
C ARG A 246 9.33 19.40 -10.65
N THR A 247 10.30 18.96 -9.85
CA THR A 247 10.03 18.00 -8.76
C THR A 247 9.11 18.58 -7.70
N ALA A 248 8.20 17.76 -7.17
CA ALA A 248 7.27 18.09 -6.11
C ALA A 248 7.98 18.75 -4.92
N PHE A 249 7.37 19.81 -4.37
CA PHE A 249 7.98 20.61 -3.31
C PHE A 249 8.33 19.78 -2.06
N ALA A 250 7.44 18.86 -1.66
CA ALA A 250 7.69 17.96 -0.52
C ALA A 250 8.94 17.09 -0.72
N VAL A 251 9.14 16.54 -1.93
CA VAL A 251 10.34 15.75 -2.26
C VAL A 251 11.60 16.62 -2.24
N LYS A 252 11.53 17.84 -2.78
CA LYS A 252 12.64 18.80 -2.71
C LYS A 252 13.01 19.16 -1.28
N ASN A 253 12.01 19.38 -0.43
CA ASN A 253 12.23 19.69 0.99
C ASN A 253 12.89 18.50 1.72
N ALA A 254 12.42 17.28 1.44
CA ALA A 254 13.05 16.06 1.96
C ALA A 254 14.51 15.91 1.48
N ALA A 255 14.78 16.17 0.20
CA ALA A 255 16.15 16.16 -0.35
C ALA A 255 17.04 17.24 0.27
N ALA A 256 16.51 18.45 0.50
CA ALA A 256 17.23 19.54 1.17
C ALA A 256 17.54 19.18 2.63
N THR A 257 16.60 18.52 3.33
CA THR A 257 16.81 17.99 4.68
C THR A 257 17.94 16.97 4.70
N GLU A 258 17.92 15.98 3.80
CA GLU A 258 19.02 14.99 3.71
C GLU A 258 20.36 15.66 3.36
N ARG A 259 20.36 16.70 2.51
CA ARG A 259 21.57 17.49 2.23
C ARG A 259 22.13 18.14 3.50
N ALA A 260 21.27 18.76 4.32
CA ALA A 260 21.66 19.38 5.57
C ALA A 260 22.20 18.34 6.57
N LEU A 261 21.53 17.20 6.71
CA LEU A 261 21.98 16.10 7.57
C LEU A 261 23.34 15.54 7.13
N LEU A 262 23.57 15.44 5.81
CA LEU A 262 24.90 15.13 5.29
C LEU A 262 25.89 16.21 5.73
N MET A 263 25.65 17.50 5.49
CA MET A 263 26.58 18.56 5.89
C MET A 263 26.94 18.53 7.39
N LEU A 264 25.98 18.25 8.26
CA LEU A 264 26.16 18.12 9.71
C LEU A 264 26.88 16.84 10.17
N GLY A 265 27.09 15.87 9.26
CA GLY A 265 27.74 14.61 9.60
C GLY A 265 26.86 13.60 10.37
N VAL A 266 25.53 13.80 10.35
CA VAL A 266 24.57 12.91 11.02
C VAL A 266 24.47 11.58 10.26
N GLY A 267 24.73 10.46 10.95
CA GLY A 267 24.82 9.11 10.34
C GLY A 267 26.22 8.49 10.38
N ARG A 268 27.18 9.12 11.09
CA ARG A 268 28.51 8.56 11.37
C ARG A 268 28.39 7.33 12.30
N ARG A 269 27.99 6.16 11.78
CA ARG A 269 28.30 4.91 12.48
C ARG A 269 29.81 4.75 12.46
N GLY A 270 30.42 5.00 13.62
CA GLY A 270 31.85 5.16 13.79
C GLY A 270 32.62 3.92 13.38
N ARG A 271 33.69 4.12 12.60
CA ARG A 271 34.83 3.20 12.54
C ARG A 271 35.73 3.30 13.79
N ASN A 272 35.43 4.19 14.74
CA ASN A 272 36.09 4.28 16.04
C ASN A 272 35.03 4.20 17.14
N GLY A 273 35.24 3.29 18.10
CA GLY A 273 34.39 3.13 19.27
C GLY A 273 34.35 4.38 20.16
N GLY A 274 33.27 4.51 20.92
CA GLY A 274 33.12 5.49 21.99
C GLY A 274 32.04 6.53 21.71
N GLY A 275 30.90 6.39 22.38
CA GLY A 275 29.85 7.40 22.46
C GLY A 275 28.58 7.04 21.69
N ALA A 276 27.73 6.20 22.30
CA ALA A 276 26.32 6.16 21.93
C ALA A 276 25.74 7.56 22.22
N SER A 277 25.63 8.41 21.20
CA SER A 277 24.84 9.62 21.30
C SER A 277 23.39 9.16 21.52
N ALA A 278 22.88 9.38 22.72
CA ALA A 278 21.53 8.99 23.10
C ALA A 278 20.53 9.52 22.07
N PRO A 279 19.57 8.71 21.58
CA PRO A 279 18.48 9.26 20.78
C PRO A 279 17.77 10.33 21.62
N SER A 280 17.44 11.47 21.01
CA SER A 280 16.70 12.52 21.72
C SER A 280 15.34 11.98 22.18
N SER A 281 14.87 12.43 23.33
CA SER A 281 13.57 12.02 23.92
C SER A 281 12.41 12.09 22.91
N ALA A 282 12.45 13.06 21.99
CA ALA A 282 11.47 13.20 20.92
C ALA A 282 11.40 12.01 19.95
N PHE A 283 12.52 11.36 19.63
CA PHE A 283 12.53 10.15 18.80
C PHE A 283 12.01 8.93 19.56
N ASP A 284 12.25 8.87 20.87
CA ASP A 284 11.71 7.81 21.72
C ASP A 284 10.21 7.97 21.95
N GLU A 285 9.74 9.21 22.13
CA GLU A 285 8.31 9.56 22.16
C GLU A 285 7.61 9.19 20.85
N LEU A 286 8.19 9.53 19.69
CA LEU A 286 7.60 9.16 18.40
C LEU A 286 7.54 7.63 18.22
N ARG A 287 8.59 6.91 18.63
CA ARG A 287 8.60 5.44 18.63
C ARG A 287 7.56 4.87 19.59
N ALA A 288 7.41 5.43 20.79
CA ALA A 288 6.41 5.02 21.77
C ALA A 288 4.98 5.25 21.27
N VAL A 289 4.70 6.41 20.67
CA VAL A 289 3.41 6.72 20.03
C VAL A 289 3.11 5.74 18.90
N THR A 290 4.12 5.40 18.08
CA THR A 290 3.98 4.43 16.99
C THR A 290 3.68 3.03 17.52
N ARG A 291 4.35 2.60 18.61
CA ARG A 291 4.09 1.31 19.27
C ARG A 291 2.70 1.25 19.91
N ALA A 292 2.30 2.29 20.63
CA ALA A 292 0.98 2.37 21.27
C ALA A 292 -0.14 2.35 20.23
N ARG A 293 0.06 3.00 19.07
CA ARG A 293 -0.86 2.91 17.94
C ARG A 293 -0.97 1.48 17.40
N ARG A 294 0.16 0.80 17.16
CA ARG A 294 0.18 -0.60 16.70
C ARG A 294 -0.55 -1.53 17.66
N ALA A 295 -0.38 -1.34 18.97
CA ALA A 295 -1.08 -2.10 20.00
C ALA A 295 -2.61 -1.91 19.91
N ARG A 296 -3.08 -0.65 19.73
CA ARG A 296 -4.50 -0.37 19.51
C ARG A 296 -5.03 -0.99 18.22
N GLU A 297 -4.23 -1.00 17.16
CA GLU A 297 -4.62 -1.61 15.89
C GLU A 297 -4.63 -3.15 15.96
N SER A 298 -3.76 -3.78 16.77
CA SER A 298 -3.83 -5.22 17.04
C SER A 298 -5.04 -5.60 17.89
N GLU A 299 -5.39 -4.80 18.90
CA GLU A 299 -6.62 -4.99 19.69
C GLU A 299 -7.88 -4.85 18.81
N ALA A 300 -7.91 -3.83 17.94
CA ALA A 300 -8.98 -3.66 16.96
C ALA A 300 -9.09 -4.86 16.00
N ARG A 301 -7.96 -5.47 15.62
CA ARG A 301 -7.94 -6.70 14.82
C ARG A 301 -8.52 -7.88 15.58
N GLU A 302 -8.16 -8.08 16.83
CA GLU A 302 -8.69 -9.18 17.64
C GLU A 302 -10.20 -9.07 17.84
N LEU A 303 -10.68 -7.85 18.13
CA LEU A 303 -12.12 -7.56 18.22
C LEU A 303 -12.81 -7.87 16.89
N TRP A 304 -12.28 -7.36 15.78
CA TRP A 304 -12.85 -7.61 14.47
C TRP A 304 -12.80 -9.10 14.07
N LEU A 305 -11.75 -9.84 14.39
CA LEU A 305 -11.67 -11.28 14.13
C LEU A 305 -12.73 -12.05 14.93
N ARG A 306 -13.04 -11.63 16.17
CA ARG A 306 -14.14 -12.20 16.96
C ARG A 306 -15.49 -11.88 16.33
N ASP A 307 -15.72 -10.64 15.94
CA ASP A 307 -16.96 -10.22 15.26
C ASP A 307 -17.12 -10.96 13.92
N PHE A 308 -16.03 -11.14 13.18
CA PHE A 308 -16.01 -11.90 11.93
C PHE A 308 -16.34 -13.38 12.15
N GLN A 309 -15.77 -14.01 13.19
CA GLN A 309 -16.10 -15.38 13.58
C GLN A 309 -17.57 -15.51 14.03
N GLN A 310 -18.12 -14.50 14.69
CA GLN A 310 -19.54 -14.48 15.02
C GLN A 310 -20.39 -14.39 13.75
N LEU A 311 -19.96 -13.60 12.77
CA LEU A 311 -20.57 -13.60 11.45
C LEU A 311 -20.44 -14.96 10.75
N ASP A 312 -19.38 -15.76 10.97
CA ASP A 312 -19.23 -17.13 10.42
C ASP A 312 -20.20 -18.14 11.08
N ARG A 313 -20.75 -17.84 12.26
CA ARG A 313 -21.62 -18.74 13.04
C ARG A 313 -23.12 -18.59 12.78
N ALA A 314 -23.56 -17.73 11.88
CA ALA A 314 -24.98 -17.61 11.49
C ALA A 314 -25.12 -17.57 9.94
N PRO A 315 -26.09 -18.27 9.32
CA PRO A 315 -27.41 -18.62 9.87
C PRO A 315 -27.74 -20.13 9.85
N GLY A 316 -28.33 -20.66 10.94
CA GLY A 316 -28.93 -22.00 10.95
C GLY A 316 -28.90 -22.75 12.29
N GLU A 317 -29.42 -22.14 13.35
CA GLU A 317 -30.47 -22.79 14.16
C GLU A 317 -31.78 -22.07 13.84
#